data_AF-A0A5C5ZH97-F1
#
_entry.id   AF-A0A5C5ZH97-F1
#
_cell.length_a   1.000
_cell.length_b   1.000
_cell.length_c   1.000
_cell.angle_alpha   90.00
_cell.angle_beta   90.00
_cell.angle_gamma   90.00
#
_symmetry.space_group_name_H-M   'P 1'
#
loop_
_entity.id
_entity.type
_entity.pdbx_description
1 polymer ?
#
loop_
_entity_poly.entity_id
_entity_poly.type
_entity_poly.pdbx_seq_one_letter_code
_entity_poly.pdbx_strand_id
1 'polypeptide(L)' 'MEVKHLVLGLLEAGAWYFFIYYLLDTLRKPKRNLWIAAGVLLALFYLGFMLCPWVRHTPAWHQL' A
#
# COMPACT_ATOMS: atom_id res chain seq x y z
N MET A 1 22.38 -10.71 -4.37
CA MET A 1 21.01 -10.56 -3.86
C MET A 1 21.00 -9.39 -2.91
N GLU A 2 20.71 -8.19 -3.42
CA GLU A 2 20.85 -6.97 -2.63
C GLU A 2 19.77 -6.92 -1.56
N VAL A 3 20.19 -6.82 -0.29
CA VAL A 3 19.34 -6.70 0.91
C VAL A 3 18.22 -5.67 0.73
N LYS A 4 18.42 -4.66 -0.12
CA LYS A 4 17.42 -3.69 -0.57
C LYS A 4 16.12 -4.31 -1.09
N HIS A 5 16.18 -5.37 -1.89
CA HIS A 5 14.97 -6.01 -2.42
C HIS A 5 14.16 -6.72 -1.33
N LEU A 6 14.86 -7.28 -0.34
CA LEU A 6 14.24 -7.98 0.78
C LEU A 6 13.56 -6.99 1.73
N VAL A 7 14.19 -5.83 1.98
CA VAL A 7 13.59 -4.72 2.74
C VAL A 7 12.39 -4.11 2.02
N LEU A 8 12.49 -3.90 0.70
CA LEU A 8 11.38 -3.40 -0.11
C LEU A 8 10.18 -4.36 -0.11
N GLY A 9 10.44 -5.67 -0.28
CA GLY A 9 9.39 -6.68 -0.21
C GLY A 9 8.73 -6.76 1.17
N LEU A 10 9.50 -6.62 2.25
CA LEU A 10 8.95 -6.58 3.62
C LEU A 10 8.08 -5.34 3.85
N LEU A 11 8.52 -4.17 3.37
CA LEU A 11 7.75 -2.93 3.47
C LEU A 11 6.46 -2.99 2.65
N GLU A 12 6.51 -3.56 1.45
CA GLU A 12 5.33 -3.78 0.61
C GLU A 12 4.34 -4.72 1.31
N ALA A 13 4.80 -5.87 1.80
CA ALA A 13 3.96 -6.81 2.53
C ALA A 13 3.32 -6.17 3.78
N GLY A 14 4.08 -5.34 4.50
CA GLY A 14 3.57 -4.55 5.61
C GLY A 14 2.47 -3.57 5.19
N ALA A 15 2.73 -2.76 4.15
CA ALA A 15 1.76 -1.79 3.64
C ALA A 15 0.44 -2.45 3.19
N TRP A 16 0.52 -3.57 2.47
CA TRP A 16 -0.65 -4.34 2.05
C TRP A 16 -1.39 -4.97 3.23
N TYR A 17 -0.67 -5.49 4.22
CA TYR A 17 -1.28 -6.02 5.43
C TYR A 17 -2.11 -4.93 6.15
N PHE A 18 -1.54 -3.74 6.34
CA PHE A 18 -2.26 -2.62 6.94
C PHE A 18 -3.45 -2.15 6.11
N PHE A 19 -3.30 -2.12 4.77
CA PHE A 19 -4.40 -1.79 3.86
C PHE A 19 -5.59 -2.76 4.04
N ILE A 20 -5.33 -4.07 3.95
CA ILE A 20 -6.38 -5.09 4.07
C ILE A 20 -6.98 -5.10 5.48
N TYR A 21 -6.14 -5.01 6.51
CA TYR A 21 -6.61 -4.93 7.90
C TYR A 21 -7.54 -3.74 8.11
N TYR A 22 -7.14 -2.55 7.64
CA TYR A 22 -7.93 -1.33 7.79
C TYR A 22 -9.20 -1.37 6.94
N LEU A 23 -9.17 -1.99 5.76
CA LEU A 23 -10.35 -2.24 4.92
C LEU A 23 -11.38 -3.10 5.69
N LEU A 24 -10.94 -4.24 6.24
CA LEU A 24 -11.79 -5.14 7.01
C LEU A 24 -12.36 -4.47 8.27
N ASP A 25 -11.55 -3.68 9.00
CA ASP A 25 -12.04 -2.89 10.13
C ASP A 25 -13.07 -1.84 9.70
N THR A 26 -12.91 -1.23 8.52
CA THR A 26 -13.91 -0.33 7.93
C THR A 26 -15.23 -1.04 7.73
N LEU A 27 -15.20 -2.20 7.07
CA LEU A 27 -16.40 -2.97 6.73
C LEU A 27 -17.12 -3.46 7.99
N ARG A 28 -16.38 -3.78 9.05
CA ARG A 28 -16.96 -4.23 10.33
C ARG A 28 -17.63 -3.10 11.13
N LYS A 29 -17.29 -1.84 10.88
CA LYS A 29 -17.77 -0.68 11.66
C LYS A 29 -18.69 0.23 10.84
N PRO A 30 -20.02 -0.01 10.86
CA PRO A 30 -20.98 0.74 10.04
C PRO A 30 -21.13 2.23 10.43
N LYS A 31 -20.67 2.62 11.63
CA LYS A 31 -20.70 4.02 12.11
C LYS A 31 -19.43 4.81 11.78
N ARG A 32 -18.44 4.19 11.13
CA ARG A 32 -17.17 4.86 10.83
C ARG A 32 -17.37 5.90 9.72
N ASN A 33 -16.73 7.05 9.84
CA ASN A 33 -16.81 8.08 8.81
C ASN A 33 -16.16 7.57 7.50
N LEU A 34 -16.99 7.34 6.50
CA LEU A 34 -16.62 6.76 5.20
C LEU A 34 -15.58 7.61 4.46
N TRP A 35 -15.67 8.93 4.55
CA TRP A 35 -14.73 9.84 3.88
C TRP A 35 -13.30 9.72 4.43
N ILE A 36 -13.19 9.68 5.75
CA ILE A 36 -11.88 9.52 6.42
C ILE A 36 -11.33 8.12 6.14
N ALA A 37 -12.18 7.09 6.23
CA ALA A 37 -11.77 5.73 5.93
C ALA A 37 -11.27 5.59 4.48
N ALA A 38 -12.00 6.17 3.51
CA ALA A 38 -11.60 6.19 2.11
C ALA A 38 -10.28 6.93 1.88
N GLY A 39 -10.07 8.07 2.56
CA GLY A 39 -8.80 8.80 2.49
C GLY A 39 -7.61 7.99 3.01
N VAL A 40 -7.78 7.31 4.15
CA VAL A 40 -6.72 6.44 4.72
C VAL A 40 -6.46 5.22 3.84
N LEU A 41 -7.52 4.60 3.30
CA LEU A 41 -7.40 3.50 2.34
C LEU A 41 -6.65 3.93 1.08
N LEU A 42 -6.96 5.11 0.53
CA LEU A 42 -6.29 5.65 -0.65
C LEU A 42 -4.80 5.89 -0.38
N ALA A 43 -4.45 6.48 0.76
CA ALA A 43 -3.06 6.71 1.15
C ALA A 43 -2.27 5.40 1.30
N LEU A 44 -2.85 4.40 1.96
CA LEU A 44 -2.24 3.07 2.13
C LEU A 44 -2.07 2.35 0.78
N PHE A 45 -3.07 2.44 -0.11
CA PHE A 45 -2.99 1.88 -1.44
C PHE A 45 -1.86 2.55 -2.26
N TYR A 46 -1.77 3.87 -2.22
CA TYR A 46 -0.72 4.61 -2.93
C TYR A 46 0.68 4.25 -2.41
N LEU A 47 0.85 4.10 -1.08
CA LEU A 47 2.10 3.63 -0.48
C LEU A 47 2.46 2.21 -0.94
N GLY A 48 1.51 1.28 -0.93
CA GLY A 48 1.72 -0.09 -1.43
C GLY A 48 2.11 -0.09 -2.92
N PHE A 49 1.46 0.74 -3.73
CA PHE A 49 1.74 0.89 -5.15
C PHE A 49 3.14 1.45 -5.44
N MET A 50 3.58 2.47 -4.68
CA MET A 50 4.93 3.06 -4.79
C MET A 50 6.05 2.13 -4.30
N LEU A 51 5.74 1.25 -3.35
CA LEU A 51 6.67 0.24 -2.83
C LEU A 51 6.79 -0.98 -3.74
N CYS A 52 5.77 -1.24 -4.57
CA CYS A 52 5.74 -2.40 -5.46
C CYS A 52 6.90 -2.36 -6.47
N PRO A 53 7.78 -3.38 -6.48
CA PRO A 53 8.94 -3.42 -7.36
C PRO A 53 8.52 -3.48 -8.82
N TRP A 54 7.36 -4.06 -9.13
CA TRP A 54 6.81 -4.12 -10.49
C TRP A 54 6.63 -2.73 -11.10
N VAL A 55 6.08 -1.79 -10.33
CA VAL A 55 5.88 -0.39 -10.74
C VAL A 55 7.23 0.29 -10.99
N ARG A 56 8.22 0.03 -10.13
CA ARG A 56 9.55 0.66 -10.20
C ARG A 56 10.43 0.15 -11.35
N HIS A 57 10.15 -1.06 -11.84
CA HIS A 57 10.84 -1.67 -12.98
C HIS A 57 10.17 -1.39 -14.34
N THR A 58 9.07 -0.64 -14.38
CA THR A 58 8.47 -0.21 -15.65
C THR A 58 9.27 0.94 -16.28
N PRO A 59 9.41 0.97 -17.62
CA PRO A 59 10.16 2.03 -18.31
C PRO A 59 9.59 3.44 -18.06
N ALA A 60 8.29 3.54 -17.80
CA ALA A 60 7.62 4.80 -17.50
C ALA A 60 8.09 5.45 -16.18
N TRP A 61 8.52 4.66 -15.21
CA TRP A 61 9.05 5.16 -13.92
C TRP A 61 10.56 5.34 -13.94
N HIS A 62 11.28 4.69 -14.86
CA HIS A 62 12.72 4.92 -15.01
C HIS A 62 13.05 6.23 -15.74
N GLN A 63 12.05 6.81 -16.43
CA GLN A 63 12.18 8.03 -17.23
C GLN A 63 11.66 9.29 -16.51
N LEU A 64 11.14 9.16 -15.30
CA LEU A 64 10.58 10.23 -14.45
C LEU A 64 11.55 10.55 -13.32
#